data_AF-E2SBQ0-F1
#
_entry.id   AF-E2SBQ0-F1
#
_cell.length_a   1.000
_cell.length_b   1.000
_cell.length_c   1.000
_cell.angle_alpha   90.00
_cell.angle_beta   90.00
_cell.angle_gamma   90.00
#
_symmetry.space_group_name_H-M   'P 1'
#
loop_
_entity.id
_entity.type
_entity.pdbx_description
1 polymer ?
#
loop_
_entity_poly.entity_id
_entity_poly.type
_entity_poly.pdbx_seq_one_letter_code
_entity_poly.pdbx_strand_id
1 'polypeptide(L)'
;EVRAAAGGVVTAVDALAVGVAAWRLGAGRSRPGEQVQAAAGVVLHARVGDRVGAGDLLMTLQTDTPERFDRAEQALDGAVTISTDAAAGPPDARRSVVLERVG
;
A
#
# COMPACT_ATOMS: atom_id res chain seq x y z
N GLU A 1 -6.12 7.86 6.98
CA GLU A 1 -5.22 6.75 7.39
C GLU A 1 -5.92 5.45 7.06
N VAL A 2 -5.19 4.40 6.67
CA VAL A 2 -5.77 3.08 6.43
C VAL A 2 -5.34 2.13 7.54
N ARG A 3 -6.33 1.50 8.18
CA ARG A 3 -6.15 0.61 9.34
C ARG A 3 -6.65 -0.78 9.03
N ALA A 4 -6.07 -1.78 9.69
CA ALA A 4 -6.45 -3.17 9.53
C ALA A 4 -7.87 -3.41 10.08
N ALA A 5 -8.77 -3.95 9.26
CA ALA A 5 -10.12 -4.28 9.69
C ALA A 5 -10.16 -5.47 10.67
N ALA A 6 -9.19 -6.38 10.56
CA ALA A 6 -9.05 -7.57 11.40
C ALA A 6 -7.57 -7.89 11.62
N GLY A 7 -7.28 -8.68 12.66
CA GLY A 7 -5.93 -9.15 12.94
C GLY A 7 -5.55 -10.39 12.11
N GLY A 8 -4.25 -10.55 11.88
CA GLY A 8 -3.70 -11.68 11.13
C GLY A 8 -2.29 -11.41 10.61
N VAL A 9 -1.89 -12.14 9.58
CA VAL A 9 -0.63 -11.92 8.85
C VAL A 9 -0.94 -11.25 7.51
N VAL A 10 -0.23 -10.18 7.18
CA VAL A 10 -0.33 -9.55 5.86
C VAL A 10 0.29 -10.50 4.82
N THR A 11 -0.52 -11.01 3.89
CA THR A 11 -0.07 -11.99 2.88
C THR A 11 0.11 -11.37 1.49
N ALA A 12 -0.53 -10.24 1.22
CA ALA A 12 -0.36 -9.50 -0.03
C ALA A 12 -0.61 -8.00 0.19
N VAL A 13 0.13 -7.20 -0.59
CA VAL A 13 -0.11 -5.77 -0.78
C VAL A 13 -0.10 -5.51 -2.29
N ASP A 14 -1.21 -5.02 -2.84
CA ASP A 14 -1.33 -4.68 -4.25
C ASP A 14 -0.57 -3.38 -4.56
N ALA A 15 0.61 -3.52 -5.17
CA ALA A 15 1.46 -2.39 -5.53
C ALA A 15 0.82 -1.45 -6.56
N LEU A 16 -0.01 -1.97 -7.48
CA LEU A 16 -0.71 -1.15 -8.46
C LEU A 16 -1.77 -0.29 -7.78
N ALA A 17 -2.58 -0.88 -6.90
CA ALA A 17 -3.57 -0.16 -6.10
C ALA A 17 -2.93 0.96 -5.27
N VAL A 18 -1.82 0.67 -4.58
CA VAL A 18 -1.04 1.66 -3.81
C VAL A 18 -0.48 2.76 -4.73
N GLY A 19 0.05 2.41 -5.90
CA GLY A 19 0.54 3.37 -6.88
C GLY A 19 -0.55 4.29 -7.43
N VAL A 20 -1.74 3.75 -7.72
CA VAL A 20 -2.91 4.53 -8.14
C VAL A 20 -3.38 5.46 -7.03
N ALA A 21 -3.40 5.02 -5.78
CA ALA A 21 -3.73 5.87 -4.64
C ALA A 21 -2.74 7.03 -4.50
N ALA A 22 -1.43 6.76 -4.54
CA ALA A 22 -0.40 7.79 -4.51
C ALA A 22 -0.53 8.79 -5.67
N TRP A 23 -0.80 8.30 -6.88
CA TRP A 23 -1.05 9.16 -8.04
C TRP A 23 -2.28 10.06 -7.84
N ARG A 24 -3.39 9.50 -7.32
CA ARG A 24 -4.60 10.26 -6.99
C ARG A 24 -4.36 11.32 -5.91
N LEU A 25 -3.44 11.08 -4.98
CA LEU A 25 -3.01 12.05 -3.96
C LEU A 25 -2.17 13.21 -4.54
N GLY A 26 -1.64 13.07 -5.76
CA GLY A 26 -0.81 14.09 -6.43
C GLY A 26 0.68 13.75 -6.52
N ALA A 27 1.07 12.51 -6.20
CA ALA A 27 2.46 12.06 -6.29
C ALA A 27 2.95 11.87 -7.74
N GLY A 28 2.05 11.93 -8.72
CA GLY A 28 2.39 11.74 -10.14
C GLY A 28 1.61 12.67 -11.07
N ARG A 29 1.88 12.53 -12.37
CA ARG A 29 1.38 13.42 -13.43
C ARG A 29 0.27 12.74 -14.21
N SER A 30 -0.78 13.46 -14.60
CA SER A 30 -1.76 12.96 -15.58
C SER A 30 -1.36 13.29 -17.02
N ARG A 31 -0.46 14.27 -17.20
CA ARG A 31 0.08 14.68 -18.51
C ARG A 31 1.53 15.20 -18.40
N PRO A 32 2.28 15.21 -19.52
CA PRO A 32 3.62 15.80 -19.54
C PRO A 32 3.63 17.26 -19.08
N GLY A 33 4.64 17.63 -18.30
CA GLY A 33 4.85 19.02 -17.81
C GLY A 33 4.05 19.42 -16.57
N GLU A 34 3.14 18.57 -16.07
CA GLU A 34 2.41 18.84 -14.83
C GLU A 34 3.31 18.75 -13.59
N GLN A 35 3.11 19.65 -12.63
CA GLN A 35 3.81 19.59 -11.35
C GLN A 35 3.22 18.48 -10.46
N VAL A 36 4.10 17.83 -9.70
CA VAL A 36 3.73 16.84 -8.68
C VAL A 36 3.82 17.49 -7.31
N GLN A 37 3.00 17.03 -6.37
CA GLN A 37 3.16 17.37 -4.96
C GLN A 37 4.22 16.44 -4.37
N ALA A 38 5.40 16.97 -4.06
CA ALA A 38 6.50 16.16 -3.54
C ALA A 38 6.19 15.51 -2.18
N ALA A 39 5.30 16.13 -1.39
CA ALA A 39 4.83 15.60 -0.11
C ALA A 39 3.67 14.59 -0.26
N ALA A 40 3.08 14.46 -1.46
CA ALA A 40 1.98 13.54 -1.66
C ALA A 40 2.46 12.11 -1.87
N GLY A 41 1.74 11.15 -1.30
CA GLY A 41 2.09 9.74 -1.43
C GLY A 41 1.46 8.86 -0.36
N VAL A 42 1.93 7.62 -0.31
CA VAL A 42 1.49 6.61 0.67
C VAL A 42 2.71 6.08 1.42
N VAL A 43 2.68 6.17 2.74
CA VAL A 43 3.67 5.53 3.63
C VAL A 43 3.12 4.18 4.06
N LEU A 44 3.83 3.10 3.75
CA LEU A 44 3.50 1.75 4.17
C LEU A 44 4.11 1.46 5.55
N HIS A 45 3.27 1.10 6.51
CA HIS A 45 3.68 0.71 7.87
C HIS A 45 3.71 -0.79 8.08
N ALA A 46 2.89 -1.54 7.33
CA ALA A 46 2.88 -3.00 7.32
C ALA A 46 3.35 -3.55 5.97
N ARG A 47 4.14 -4.63 6.01
CA ARG A 47 4.70 -5.34 4.87
C ARG A 47 4.18 -6.77 4.82
N VAL A 48 4.30 -7.41 3.66
CA VAL A 48 4.01 -8.84 3.53
C VAL A 48 4.86 -9.63 4.52
N GLY A 49 4.20 -10.45 5.34
CA GLY A 49 4.79 -11.23 6.41
C GLY A 49 4.63 -10.63 7.81
N ASP A 50 4.25 -9.35 7.91
CA ASP A 50 4.03 -8.71 9.21
C ASP A 50 2.74 -9.22 9.85
N ARG A 51 2.76 -9.37 11.19
CA ARG A 51 1.56 -9.59 12.00
C ARG A 51 0.95 -8.25 12.37
N VAL A 52 -0.35 -8.13 12.20
CA VAL A 52 -1.15 -6.94 12.54
C VAL A 52 -2.36 -7.33 13.37
N GLY A 53 -2.77 -6.47 14.28
CA GLY A 53 -4.05 -6.52 14.99
C GLY A 53 -5.12 -5.69 14.30
N ALA A 54 -6.38 -5.88 14.69
CA ALA A 54 -7.46 -5.01 14.24
C ALA A 54 -7.23 -3.57 14.75
N GLY A 55 -7.36 -2.59 13.87
CA GLY A 55 -7.11 -1.17 14.13
C GLY A 55 -5.65 -0.73 13.96
N ASP A 56 -4.71 -1.66 13.76
CA ASP A 56 -3.31 -1.33 13.51
C ASP A 56 -3.16 -0.52 12.21
N LEU A 57 -2.20 0.40 12.22
CA LEU A 57 -1.96 1.28 11.09
C LEU A 57 -1.27 0.50 9.96
N LEU A 58 -1.92 0.43 8.80
CA LEU A 58 -1.37 -0.20 7.61
C LEU A 58 -0.66 0.83 6.73
N MET A 59 -1.30 1.98 6.51
CA MET A 59 -0.81 3.02 5.60
C MET A 59 -1.20 4.42 6.05
N THR A 60 -0.31 5.39 5.83
CA THR A 60 -0.63 6.82 5.94
C THR A 60 -0.67 7.43 4.54
N LEU A 61 -1.77 8.14 4.23
CA LEU A 61 -1.92 8.89 2.98
C LEU A 61 -1.52 10.34 3.25
N GLN A 62 -0.76 10.93 2.34
CA GLN A 62 -0.26 12.30 2.44
C GLN A 62 -0.63 13.07 1.16
N THR A 63 -1.10 14.30 1.31
CA THR A 63 -1.37 15.25 0.22
C THR A 63 -1.60 16.64 0.82
N ASP A 64 -1.32 17.68 0.04
CA ASP A 64 -1.68 19.08 0.38
C ASP A 64 -3.09 19.45 -0.13
N THR A 65 -3.82 18.49 -0.71
CA THR A 65 -5.17 18.70 -1.26
C THR A 65 -6.16 17.70 -0.63
N PRO A 66 -6.78 18.05 0.51
CA PRO A 66 -7.61 17.13 1.28
C PRO A 66 -8.76 16.48 0.49
N GLU A 67 -9.30 17.16 -0.51
CA GLU A 67 -10.42 16.66 -1.34
C GLU A 67 -10.02 15.43 -2.19
N ARG A 68 -8.73 15.08 -2.24
CA ARG A 68 -8.21 13.91 -2.97
C ARG A 68 -8.27 12.61 -2.15
N PHE A 69 -8.46 12.69 -0.83
CA PHE A 69 -8.42 11.51 0.04
C PHE A 69 -9.47 10.47 -0.35
N ASP A 70 -10.72 10.85 -0.55
CA ASP A 70 -11.82 9.91 -0.84
C ASP A 70 -11.50 8.99 -2.03
N ARG A 71 -10.99 9.58 -3.13
CA ARG A 71 -10.63 8.81 -4.33
C ARG A 71 -9.39 7.95 -4.11
N ALA A 72 -8.44 8.40 -3.29
CA ALA A 72 -7.26 7.61 -2.96
C ALA A 72 -7.62 6.41 -2.08
N GLU A 73 -8.49 6.59 -1.09
CA GLU A 73 -8.98 5.52 -0.21
C GLU A 73 -9.78 4.48 -0.99
N GLN A 74 -10.65 4.90 -1.92
CA GLN A 74 -11.35 3.97 -2.83
C GLN A 74 -10.40 3.14 -3.69
N ALA A 75 -9.23 3.67 -4.06
CA ALA A 75 -8.22 2.90 -4.81
C ALA A 75 -7.53 1.84 -3.93
N LEU A 76 -7.56 2.00 -2.61
CA LEU A 76 -6.93 1.09 -1.65
C LEU A 76 -7.90 0.03 -1.12
N ASP A 77 -9.17 0.04 -1.54
CA ASP A 77 -10.12 -0.99 -1.16
C ASP A 77 -9.64 -2.36 -1.64
N GLY A 78 -9.52 -3.31 -0.71
CA GLY A 78 -8.95 -4.63 -0.97
C GLY A 78 -7.44 -4.67 -1.28
N ALA A 79 -6.70 -3.55 -1.16
CA ALA A 79 -5.28 -3.50 -1.51
C ALA A 79 -4.38 -4.29 -0.53
N VAL A 80 -4.87 -4.63 0.66
CA VAL A 80 -4.14 -5.43 1.66
C VAL A 80 -4.93 -6.71 1.95
N THR A 81 -4.29 -7.86 1.78
CA THR A 81 -4.85 -9.15 2.20
C THR A 81 -4.25 -9.54 3.55
N ILE A 82 -5.11 -9.81 4.53
CA ILE A 82 -4.74 -10.28 5.86
C ILE A 82 -5.32 -11.68 6.05
N SER A 83 -4.46 -12.67 6.32
CA SER A 83 -4.86 -14.04 6.61
C SER A 83 -4.92 -14.28 8.12
N THR A 84 -6.01 -14.91 8.58
CA THR A 84 -6.17 -15.37 9.97
C THR A 84 -5.60 -16.78 10.20
N ASP A 85 -5.16 -17.46 9.14
CA ASP A 85 -4.60 -18.81 9.23
C ASP A 85 -3.17 -18.77 9.81
N ALA A 86 -2.97 -19.44 10.94
CA ALA A 86 -1.66 -19.56 11.57
C ALA A 86 -0.63 -20.33 10.73
N ALA A 87 -1.09 -21.20 9.82
CA ALA A 87 -0.26 -21.93 8.86
C ALA A 87 0.07 -21.11 7.61
N ALA A 88 -0.66 -20.01 7.35
CA ALA A 88 -0.22 -18.93 6.47
C ALA A 88 0.88 -18.13 7.17
N GLY A 89 1.96 -18.82 7.57
CA GLY A 89 3.24 -18.16 7.75
C GLY A 89 3.59 -17.38 6.47
N PRO A 90 4.43 -16.34 6.57
CA PRO A 90 4.68 -15.46 5.43
C PRO A 90 4.99 -16.29 4.18
N PRO A 91 4.27 -16.11 3.05
CA PRO A 91 4.68 -16.74 1.80
C PRO A 91 6.07 -16.20 1.48
N ASP A 92 7.08 -17.03 1.73
CA ASP A 92 8.51 -16.70 1.74
C ASP A 92 8.79 -15.20 1.54
N ALA A 93 8.62 -14.40 2.60
CA ALA A 93 8.83 -12.95 2.59
C ALA A 93 10.30 -12.56 2.25
N ARG A 94 11.12 -13.56 1.91
CA ARG A 94 12.50 -13.47 1.43
C ARG A 94 12.66 -13.93 -0.03
N ARG A 95 11.58 -14.10 -0.80
CA ARG A 95 11.73 -14.19 -2.25
C ARG A 95 12.43 -12.92 -2.71
N SER A 96 13.65 -13.10 -3.20
CA SER A 96 14.45 -12.05 -3.78
C SER A 96 13.60 -11.24 -4.77
N VAL A 97 13.63 -9.92 -4.66
CA VAL A 97 13.03 -9.03 -5.67
C VAL A 97 13.69 -9.19 -7.04
N VAL A 98 14.86 -9.83 -7.07
CA VAL A 98 15.52 -10.30 -8.29
C VAL A 98 15.07 -11.73 -8.56
N LEU A 99 14.28 -11.90 -9.61
CA LEU A 99 13.87 -13.22 -10.11
C LEU A 99 15.05 -13.96 -10.73
N GLU A 100 15.79 -13.28 -11.62
CA GLU A 100 16.99 -13.78 -12.27
C GLU A 100 17.90 -12.63 -12.71
N ARG A 101 19.17 -12.94 -13.04
CA ARG A 101 20.10 -11.99 -13.69
C ARG A 101 20.50 -12.57 -15.03
N VAL A 102 20.27 -11.81 -16.10
CA VAL A 102 20.67 -12.18 -17.46
C VAL A 102 22.01 -11.50 -17.77
N GLY A 103 23.00 -12.30 -18.16
CA GLY A 103 24.35 -11.85 -18.52
C GLY A 103 24.78 -12.42 -19.87
#